data_AF-K7Y5P6-F1
#
_entry.id   AF-K7Y5P6-F1
#
_cell.length_a   1.000
_cell.length_b   1.000
_cell.length_c   1.000
_cell.angle_alpha   90.00
_cell.angle_beta   90.00
_cell.angle_gamma   90.00
#
_symmetry.space_group_name_H-M   'P 1'
#
loop_
_entity.id
_entity.type
_entity.pdbx_description
1 polymer ?
#
loop_
_entity_poly.entity_id
_entity_poly.type
_entity_poly.pdbx_seq_one_letter_code
_entity_poly.pdbx_strand_id
1 'polypeptide(L)'
;WLLTVPLLIIEFYLILRAVTNVAASLFYKLFVGSIVMLVFGYMGESELMAALPAFAVGMAAWLYIIHTLWMGEGAEARNASANAAVSTAYNTMMWIIIV
;
A
#
# COMPACT_ATOMS: atom_id res chain seq x y z
N TRP A 1 4.26 12.39 -6.77
CA TRP A 1 3.96 11.12 -6.08
C TRP A 1 3.32 10.06 -6.95
N LEU A 2 2.58 10.42 -8.01
CA LEU A 2 1.90 9.46 -8.89
C LEU A 2 2.80 8.40 -9.53
N LEU A 3 4.07 8.71 -9.79
CA LEU A 3 5.03 7.75 -10.31
C LEU A 3 5.73 6.96 -9.20
N THR A 4 6.21 7.65 -8.16
CA THR A 4 7.10 7.07 -7.15
C THR A 4 6.38 6.18 -6.14
N VAL A 5 5.15 6.52 -5.75
CA VAL A 5 4.40 5.76 -4.73
C VAL A 5 3.91 4.42 -5.30
N PRO A 6 3.28 4.36 -6.50
CA PRO A 6 2.94 3.08 -7.09
C PRO A 6 4.20 2.24 -7.39
N LEU A 7 5.28 2.85 -7.88
CA LEU A 7 6.52 2.12 -8.14
C LEU A 7 7.09 1.46 -6.87
N LEU A 8 7.14 2.19 -5.74
CA LEU A 8 7.61 1.68 -4.46
C LEU A 8 6.80 0.46 -3.99
N ILE A 9 5.47 0.52 -4.12
CA ILE A 9 4.55 -0.56 -3.76
C ILE A 9 4.75 -1.80 -4.67
N ILE A 10 4.96 -1.56 -5.97
CA ILE A 10 5.20 -2.63 -6.95
C ILE A 10 6.54 -3.32 -6.72
N GLU A 11 7.61 -2.55 -6.52
CA GLU A 11 8.95 -3.06 -6.25
C GLU A 11 8.93 -3.99 -5.03
N PHE A 12 8.23 -3.57 -3.97
CA PHE A 12 8.07 -4.39 -2.78
C PHE A 12 7.26 -5.67 -3.01
N TYR A 13 6.14 -5.59 -3.74
CA TYR A 13 5.38 -6.78 -4.12
C TYR A 13 6.25 -7.79 -4.87
N LEU A 14 7.11 -7.33 -5.78
CA LEU A 14 8.03 -8.19 -6.52
C LEU A 14 9.07 -8.84 -5.60
N ILE A 15 9.63 -8.10 -4.64
CA ILE A 15 10.54 -8.65 -3.63
C ILE A 15 9.84 -9.74 -2.80
N LEU A 16 8.63 -9.48 -2.29
CA LEU A 16 7.87 -10.48 -1.54
C LEU A 16 7.52 -11.71 -2.37
N ARG A 17 7.11 -11.52 -3.63
CA ARG A 17 6.79 -12.61 -4.55
C ARG A 17 7.99 -13.49 -4.87
N ALA A 18 9.22 -12.95 -4.81
CA ALA A 18 10.43 -13.74 -4.99
C ALA A 18 10.72 -14.70 -3.82
N VAL A 19 10.26 -14.36 -2.60
CA VAL A 19 10.53 -15.12 -1.37
C VAL A 19 9.32 -15.85 -0.79
N THR A 20 8.11 -15.54 -1.26
CA THR A 20 6.83 -16.07 -0.79
C THR A 20 5.83 -16.22 -1.92
N ASN A 21 4.84 -17.10 -1.76
CA ASN A 21 3.73 -17.16 -2.70
C ASN A 21 2.73 -16.06 -2.36
N VAL A 22 2.80 -14.94 -3.09
CA VAL A 22 1.92 -13.77 -2.89
C VAL A 22 0.80 -13.78 -3.92
N ALA A 23 -0.42 -13.55 -3.46
CA ALA A 23 -1.58 -13.45 -4.35
C ALA A 23 -1.48 -12.19 -5.25
N ALA A 24 -1.79 -12.36 -6.54
CA ALA A 24 -1.85 -11.24 -7.47
C ALA A 24 -2.92 -10.19 -7.09
N SER A 25 -3.93 -10.58 -6.30
CA SER A 25 -4.93 -9.68 -5.73
C SER A 25 -4.32 -8.60 -4.83
N LEU A 26 -3.27 -8.93 -4.07
CA LEU A 26 -2.59 -7.97 -3.20
C LEU A 26 -1.99 -6.83 -4.03
N PHE A 27 -1.36 -7.14 -5.16
CA PHE A 27 -0.81 -6.14 -6.08
C PHE A 27 -1.89 -5.14 -6.52
N TYR A 28 -3.03 -5.62 -7.00
CA TYR A 28 -4.09 -4.74 -7.50
C TYR A 28 -4.73 -3.91 -6.40
N LYS A 29 -4.91 -4.47 -5.19
CA LYS A 29 -5.44 -3.73 -4.04
C LYS A 29 -4.54 -2.56 -3.65
N LEU A 30 -3.23 -2.78 -3.62
CA LEU A 30 -2.26 -1.74 -3.26
C LEU A 30 -2.07 -0.72 -4.40
N PHE A 31 -2.05 -1.18 -5.66
CA PHE A 31 -1.92 -0.31 -6.83
C PHE A 31 -3.15 0.60 -6.99
N VAL A 32 -4.35 0.04 -6.98
CA VAL A 32 -5.59 0.83 -7.11
C VAL A 32 -5.77 1.73 -5.88
N GLY A 33 -5.49 1.21 -4.67
CA GLY A 33 -5.55 2.02 -3.45
C GLY A 33 -4.64 3.24 -3.53
N SER A 34 -3.39 3.08 -3.99
CA SER A 34 -2.45 4.20 -4.10
C SER A 34 -2.85 5.21 -5.18
N ILE A 35 -3.42 4.76 -6.30
CA ILE A 35 -3.96 5.67 -7.32
C ILE A 35 -5.14 6.47 -6.74
N VAL A 36 -6.09 5.82 -6.09
CA VAL A 36 -7.24 6.50 -5.46
C VAL A 36 -6.74 7.52 -4.44
N MET A 37 -5.84 7.13 -3.54
CA MET A 37 -5.27 8.03 -2.55
C MET A 37 -4.68 9.30 -3.19
N LEU A 38 -3.89 9.16 -4.26
CA LEU A 38 -3.20 10.28 -4.89
C LEU A 38 -4.10 11.12 -5.79
N VAL A 39 -5.04 10.52 -6.52
CA VAL A 39 -5.97 11.24 -7.38
C VAL A 39 -6.90 12.11 -6.53
N PHE A 40 -7.45 11.57 -5.44
CA PHE A 40 -8.30 12.36 -4.55
C PHE A 40 -7.50 13.41 -3.76
N GLY A 41 -6.28 13.11 -3.33
CA GLY A 41 -5.38 14.12 -2.77
C GLY A 41 -5.14 15.29 -3.74
N TYR A 42 -4.81 14.98 -4.99
CA TYR A 42 -4.62 15.99 -6.04
C TYR A 42 -5.89 16.79 -6.34
N MET A 43 -7.06 16.13 -6.42
CA MET A 43 -8.34 16.82 -6.65
C MET A 43 -8.71 17.78 -5.51
N GLY A 44 -8.35 17.45 -4.27
CA GLY A 44 -8.52 18.35 -3.12
C GLY A 44 -7.58 19.55 -3.15
N GLU A 45 -6.33 19.36 -3.58
CA GLU A 45 -5.32 20.42 -3.67
C GLU A 45 -5.50 21.34 -4.89
N SER A 46 -6.09 20.82 -5.98
CA SER A 46 -6.33 21.57 -7.22
C SER A 46 -7.69 22.28 -7.27
N GLU A 47 -8.41 22.31 -6.14
CA GLU A 47 -9.74 22.91 -6.00
C GLU A 47 -10.82 22.29 -6.93
N LEU A 48 -10.53 21.14 -7.56
CA LEU A 48 -11.50 20.38 -8.36
C LEU A 48 -12.58 19.74 -7.50
N MET A 49 -12.31 19.51 -6.22
CA MET A 49 -13.25 19.04 -5.21
C MET A 49 -12.99 19.79 -3.89
N ALA A 50 -14.00 19.91 -3.04
CA ALA A 50 -13.82 20.44 -1.69
C ALA A 50 -12.74 19.63 -0.93
N ALA A 51 -11.81 20.33 -0.28
CA ALA A 51 -10.63 19.71 0.33
C ALA A 51 -10.97 18.65 1.39
N LEU A 52 -12.00 18.87 2.21
CA LEU A 52 -12.42 17.98 3.30
C LEU A 52 -12.88 16.59 2.81
N PRO A 53 -13.84 16.47 1.88
CA PRO A 53 -14.24 15.16 1.34
C PRO A 53 -13.12 14.49 0.52
N ALA A 54 -12.33 15.27 -0.24
CA ALA A 54 -11.19 14.74 -0.98
C ALA A 54 -10.13 14.13 -0.05
N PHE A 55 -9.84 14.81 1.07
CA PHE A 55 -8.97 14.32 2.12
C PHE A 55 -9.52 13.06 2.80
N ALA A 56 -10.82 13.02 3.10
CA ALA A 56 -11.44 11.84 3.71
C ALA A 56 -11.35 10.60 2.81
N VAL A 57 -11.55 10.74 1.51
CA VAL A 57 -11.39 9.62 0.54
C VAL A 57 -9.93 9.19 0.44
N GLY A 58 -8.99 10.13 0.37
CA GLY A 58 -7.56 9.85 0.36
C GLY A 58 -7.12 9.07 1.61
N MET A 59 -7.55 9.51 2.78
CA MET A 59 -7.29 8.84 4.06
C MET A 59 -7.93 7.45 4.15
N ALA A 60 -9.15 7.29 3.64
CA ALA A 60 -9.80 5.97 3.60
C ALA A 60 -9.04 4.97 2.72
N ALA A 61 -8.53 5.41 1.56
CA ALA A 61 -7.70 4.60 0.69
C ALA A 61 -6.36 4.22 1.34
N TRP A 62 -5.74 5.16 2.07
CA TRP A 62 -4.51 4.89 2.83
C TRP A 62 -4.73 3.88 3.96
N LEU A 63 -5.78 4.05 4.75
CA LEU A 63 -6.14 3.09 5.81
C LEU A 63 -6.49 1.71 5.25
N TYR A 64 -7.13 1.65 4.08
CA TYR A 64 -7.39 0.40 3.37
C TYR A 64 -6.09 -0.33 2.98
N ILE A 65 -5.08 0.40 2.49
CA ILE A 65 -3.76 -0.15 2.19
C ILE A 65 -3.12 -0.72 3.46
N ILE A 66 -3.10 0.03 4.56
CA ILE A 66 -2.53 -0.42 5.84
C ILE A 66 -3.24 -1.69 6.33
N HIS A 67 -4.58 -1.69 6.31
CA HIS A 67 -5.37 -2.85 6.74
C HIS A 67 -5.05 -4.10 5.89
N THR A 68 -4.97 -3.94 4.57
CA THR A 68 -4.66 -5.03 3.65
C THR A 68 -3.26 -5.63 3.89
N LEU A 69 -2.31 -4.81 4.34
CA LEU A 69 -0.97 -5.25 4.69
C LEU A 69 -0.91 -5.90 6.08
N TRP A 70 -1.48 -5.29 7.13
CA TRP A 70 -1.38 -5.82 8.51
C TRP A 70 -2.27 -6.99 8.84
N MET A 71 -3.48 -7.04 8.27
CA MET A 71 -4.50 -8.03 8.64
C MET A 71 -5.03 -8.81 7.44
N GLY A 72 -4.61 -8.46 6.23
CA GLY A 72 -5.01 -9.13 5.00
C GLY A 72 -3.92 -10.01 4.41
N GLU A 73 -3.98 -10.14 3.08
CA GLU A 73 -3.10 -10.99 2.26
C GLU A 73 -1.60 -10.67 2.46
N GLY A 74 -1.25 -9.44 2.85
CA GLY A 74 0.15 -9.08 3.13
C GLY A 74 0.72 -9.77 4.38
N ALA A 75 -0.09 -9.90 5.44
CA ALA A 75 0.31 -10.56 6.66
C ALA A 75 0.42 -12.08 6.47
N GLU A 76 -0.49 -12.65 5.68
CA GLU A 76 -0.44 -14.06 5.27
C GLU A 76 0.85 -14.36 4.50
N ALA A 77 1.21 -13.51 3.53
CA ALA A 77 2.45 -13.64 2.77
C ALA A 77 3.69 -13.58 3.68
N ARG A 78 3.75 -12.62 4.61
CA ARG A 78 4.84 -12.53 5.59
C ARG A 78 4.96 -13.81 6.43
N ASN A 79 3.84 -14.32 6.94
CA ASN A 79 3.83 -15.51 7.79
C ASN A 79 4.22 -16.77 6.99
N ALA A 80 3.83 -16.86 5.72
CA ALA A 80 4.19 -17.95 4.82
C ALA A 80 5.69 -18.01 4.48
N SER A 81 6.42 -16.90 4.60
CA SER A 81 7.87 -16.85 4.33
C SER A 81 8.71 -17.70 5.27
N ALA A 82 8.29 -17.84 6.53
CA ALA A 82 9.06 -18.45 7.62
C ALA A 82 10.50 -17.92 7.81
N ASN A 83 10.89 -16.84 7.12
CA ASN A 83 12.24 -16.26 7.17
C ASN A 83 12.24 -14.97 8.01
N ALA A 84 13.07 -14.96 9.05
CA ALA A 84 13.22 -13.81 9.95
C ALA A 84 13.66 -12.52 9.23
N ALA A 85 14.52 -12.62 8.21
CA ALA A 85 14.98 -11.45 7.45
C ALA A 85 13.83 -10.80 6.65
N VAL A 86 12.97 -11.62 6.04
CA VAL A 86 11.79 -11.15 5.29
C VAL A 86 10.77 -10.51 6.23
N SER A 87 10.55 -11.10 7.41
CA SER A 87 9.65 -10.54 8.43
C SER A 87 10.13 -9.17 8.93
N THR A 88 11.43 -9.03 9.21
CA THR A 88 12.02 -7.75 9.63
C THR A 88 11.90 -6.70 8.52
N ALA A 89 12.25 -7.04 7.29
CA ALA A 89 12.11 -6.11 6.15
C ALA A 89 10.65 -5.68 5.92
N TYR A 90 9.71 -6.62 6.03
CA TYR A 90 8.28 -6.36 5.94
C TYR A 90 7.80 -5.38 7.01
N ASN A 91 8.18 -5.61 8.28
CA ASN A 91 7.77 -4.76 9.39
C ASN A 91 8.37 -3.35 9.29
N THR A 92 9.65 -3.21 8.89
CA THR A 92 10.26 -1.90 8.64
C THR A 92 9.56 -1.16 7.52
N MET A 93 9.16 -1.85 6.45
CA MET A 93 8.40 -1.21 5.37
C MET A 93 7.02 -0.73 5.83
N MET A 94 6.35 -1.50 6.68
CA MET A 94 5.06 -1.07 7.24
C MET A 94 5.18 0.22 8.04
N TRP A 95 6.31 0.42 8.72
CA TRP A 95 6.61 1.70 9.36
C TRP A 95 6.73 2.85 8.35
N ILE A 96 7.37 2.65 7.19
CA ILE A 96 7.49 3.67 6.13
C ILE A 96 6.12 4.06 5.55
N ILE A 97 5.14 3.15 5.55
CA ILE A 97 3.79 3.44 5.05
C ILE A 97 2.95 4.20 6.09
N ILE A 98 3.24 4.00 7.38
CA ILE A 98 2.48 4.57 8.50
C ILE A 98 3.02 5.94 8.92
N VAL A 99 4.35 6.11 8.92
CA VAL A 99 5.09 7.28 9.44
C VAL A 99 5.72 8.05 8.30
#